data_AF-A0A7R9MGR8-F1
#
_entry.id   AF-A0A7R9MGR8-F1
#
_cell.length_a   1.000
_cell.length_b   1.000
_cell.length_c   1.000
_cell.angle_alpha   90.00
_cell.angle_beta   90.00
_cell.angle_gamma   90.00
#
_symmetry.space_group_name_H-M   'P 1'
#
loop_
_entity.id
_entity.type
_entity.pdbx_description
1 polymer ?
#
loop_
_entity_poly.entity_id
_entity_poly.type
_entity_poly.pdbx_seq_one_letter_code
_entity_poly.pdbx_strand_id
1 'polypeptide(L)'
;MTNKREVVLNPFLTSMQKRIIKIHYIGQTPILTVGDPELIKSILVKDFHIFSDRSNVRKANNFINRSNLFRLTGDDWKRVRSIVSPTFSSGKMHKMYPKIRECVGDLMNHLESLTLTNREMDAKLIFGSYTMDAIATCAFAIKTNIYGNPDNPFLTNAVHTFEPNIVQELATLLLPTTVMKWLQKFMKKNTTIFFVKAIQE
;
A
#
# COMPACT_ATOMS: atom_id res chain seq x y z
N MET A 1 -27.13 10.09 27.80
CA MET A 1 -25.77 9.82 28.30
C MET A 1 -24.97 9.14 27.21
N THR A 2 -24.25 9.90 26.39
CA THR A 2 -23.46 9.41 25.26
C THR A 2 -22.16 8.77 25.75
N ASN A 3 -22.09 7.45 25.62
CA ASN A 3 -20.91 6.63 25.88
C ASN A 3 -19.81 6.99 24.87
N LYS A 4 -18.88 7.87 25.26
CA LYS A 4 -17.64 8.13 24.52
C LYS A 4 -16.78 6.88 24.65
N ARG A 5 -16.85 5.98 23.67
CA ARG A 5 -15.81 4.98 23.46
C ARG A 5 -14.52 5.74 23.14
N GLU A 6 -13.66 5.91 24.15
CA GLU A 6 -12.29 6.35 23.93
C GLU A 6 -11.64 5.37 22.97
N VAL A 7 -11.30 5.86 21.78
CA VAL A 7 -10.43 5.14 20.86
C VAL A 7 -9.10 5.01 21.58
N VAL A 8 -8.82 3.82 22.12
CA VAL A 8 -7.52 3.50 22.72
C VAL A 8 -6.49 3.55 21.59
N LEU A 9 -5.92 4.74 21.38
CA LEU A 9 -4.79 4.91 20.48
C LEU A 9 -3.66 4.02 20.99
N ASN A 10 -3.05 3.26 20.08
CA ASN A 10 -1.89 2.42 20.36
C ASN A 10 -0.87 3.23 21.21
N PRO A 11 -0.32 2.69 22.31
CA PRO A 11 0.63 3.40 23.17
C PRO A 11 1.79 4.05 22.40
N PHE A 12 2.20 3.45 21.28
CA PHE A 12 3.17 4.03 20.35
C PHE A 12 2.67 5.35 19.72
N LEU A 13 1.43 5.39 19.22
CA LEU A 13 0.82 6.58 18.63
C LEU A 13 0.57 7.68 19.67
N THR A 14 0.15 7.29 20.88
CA THR A 14 0.00 8.22 22.02
C THR A 14 1.35 8.82 22.44
N SER A 15 2.43 8.04 22.34
CA SER A 15 3.79 8.57 22.55
C SER A 15 4.21 9.55 21.46
N MET A 16 3.77 9.36 20.20
CA MET A 16 4.07 10.27 19.08
C MET A 16 3.29 11.58 19.08
N GLN A 17 2.19 11.69 19.85
CA GLN A 17 1.45 12.96 20.01
C GLN A 17 2.22 14.00 20.82
N LYS A 18 3.19 13.57 21.65
CA LYS A 18 4.15 14.48 22.26
C LYS A 18 5.12 14.91 21.15
N ARG A 19 5.52 16.19 21.10
CA ARG A 19 6.53 16.75 20.18
C ARG A 19 7.89 16.08 20.37
N ILE A 20 7.99 14.81 20.03
CA ILE A 20 9.12 13.92 20.33
C ILE A 20 9.88 13.68 19.05
N ILE A 21 11.19 13.87 19.16
CA ILE A 21 12.18 13.43 18.20
C ILE A 21 12.84 12.21 18.83
N LYS A 22 12.76 11.04 18.19
CA LYS A 22 13.33 9.80 18.71
C LYS A 22 14.24 9.16 17.67
N ILE A 23 15.45 8.81 18.08
CA ILE A 23 16.34 7.98 17.29
C ILE A 23 16.20 6.53 17.77
N HIS A 24 16.02 5.61 16.83
CA HIS A 24 16.07 4.18 17.07
C HIS A 24 16.78 3.49 15.91
N TYR A 25 17.11 2.21 16.04
CA TYR A 25 17.77 1.45 14.99
C TYR A 25 16.85 0.34 14.48
N ILE A 26 16.80 0.17 13.16
CA ILE A 26 16.25 -1.02 12.51
C ILE A 26 17.44 -1.77 11.90
N GLY A 27 17.87 -2.84 12.57
CA GLY A 27 19.12 -3.53 12.25
C GLY A 27 20.30 -2.60 12.42
N GLN A 28 21.09 -2.42 11.37
CA GLN A 28 22.23 -1.49 11.35
C GLN A 28 21.86 -0.08 10.88
N THR A 29 20.59 0.18 10.53
CA THR A 29 20.18 1.48 9.99
C THR A 29 19.60 2.37 11.08
N PRO A 30 20.16 3.56 11.34
CA PRO A 30 19.55 4.53 12.24
C PRO A 30 18.28 5.11 11.61
N ILE A 31 17.23 5.27 12.41
CA ILE A 31 15.94 5.83 12.04
C ILE A 31 15.61 6.98 12.98
N LEU A 32 15.36 8.15 12.40
CA LEU A 32 14.85 9.33 13.09
C LEU A 32 13.33 9.39 12.93
N THR A 33 12.61 9.26 14.04
CA THR A 33 11.15 9.50 14.10
C THR A 33 10.91 10.94 14.52
N VAL A 34 10.18 11.69 13.71
CA VAL A 34 9.86 13.10 13.94
C VAL A 34 8.37 13.26 14.18
N GLY A 35 7.99 13.72 15.39
CA GLY A 35 6.60 14.02 15.76
C GLY A 35 6.26 15.51 15.80
N ASP A 36 7.22 16.41 15.59
CA ASP A 36 6.97 17.86 15.59
C ASP A 36 6.42 18.34 14.23
N PRO A 37 5.20 18.92 14.16
CA PRO A 37 4.62 19.42 12.92
C PRO A 37 5.48 20.45 12.17
N GLU A 38 6.25 21.29 12.87
CA GLU A 38 7.10 22.29 12.24
C GLU A 38 8.27 21.63 11.51
N LEU A 39 8.89 20.62 12.15
CA LEU A 39 9.95 19.82 11.53
C LEU A 39 9.41 18.95 10.40
N ILE A 40 8.23 18.35 10.55
CA ILE A 40 7.56 17.60 9.48
C ILE A 40 7.34 18.50 8.26
N LYS A 41 6.87 19.73 8.46
CA LYS A 41 6.69 20.72 7.38
C LYS A 41 8.02 21.11 6.74
N SER A 42 9.08 21.29 7.53
CA SER A 42 10.41 21.55 6.98
C SER A 42 10.89 20.40 6.11
N ILE A 43 10.81 19.16 6.59
CA ILE A 43 11.27 17.96 5.86
C ILE A 43 10.43 17.67 4.61
N LEU A 44 9.10 17.68 4.72
CA LEU A 44 8.22 17.24 3.64
C LEU A 44 7.86 18.33 2.63
N VAL A 45 8.10 19.62 2.94
CA VAL A 45 7.72 20.75 2.09
C VAL A 45 8.89 21.66 1.79
N LYS A 46 9.49 22.31 2.80
CA LYS A 46 10.53 23.34 2.58
C LYS A 46 11.80 22.73 1.97
N ASP A 47 12.28 21.67 2.60
CA ASP A 47 13.55 21.01 2.31
C ASP A 47 13.32 19.67 1.59
N PHE A 48 12.17 19.51 0.93
CA PHE A 48 11.79 18.25 0.25
C PHE A 48 12.83 17.79 -0.77
N HIS A 49 13.55 18.72 -1.41
CA HIS A 49 14.61 18.41 -2.37
C HIS A 49 15.80 17.66 -1.74
N ILE A 50 16.00 17.76 -0.42
CA ILE A 50 17.01 17.02 0.34
C ILE A 50 16.46 15.64 0.75
N PHE A 51 15.17 15.57 1.07
CA PHE A 51 14.50 14.38 1.62
C PHE A 51 13.55 13.68 0.62
N SER A 52 13.79 13.83 -0.69
CA SER A 52 12.86 13.34 -1.72
C SER A 52 12.79 11.81 -1.79
N ASP A 53 13.88 11.15 -1.40
CA ASP A 53 14.01 9.71 -1.49
C ASP A 53 13.36 9.01 -0.30
N ARG A 54 12.49 8.04 -0.62
CA ARG A 54 11.88 7.18 0.40
C ARG A 54 12.88 6.10 0.85
N SER A 55 12.79 5.74 2.13
CA SER A 55 13.69 4.81 2.80
C SER A 55 14.12 3.61 1.94
N ASN A 56 15.45 3.41 1.88
CA ASN A 56 16.08 2.26 1.25
C ASN A 56 16.12 1.02 2.15
N VAL A 57 15.69 1.15 3.41
CA VAL A 57 15.60 0.04 4.35
C VAL A 57 14.66 -1.00 3.73
N ARG A 58 15.17 -2.22 3.51
CA ARG A 58 14.43 -3.35 2.92
C ARG A 58 14.05 -3.20 1.44
N LYS A 59 14.84 -2.49 0.62
CA LYS A 59 14.66 -2.55 -0.84
C LYS A 59 15.13 -3.91 -1.37
N ALA A 60 14.17 -4.80 -1.63
CA ALA A 60 14.47 -6.03 -2.35
C ALA A 60 14.72 -5.73 -3.83
N ASN A 61 15.76 -6.30 -4.44
CA ASN A 61 16.15 -5.98 -5.81
C ASN A 61 15.33 -6.77 -6.86
N ASN A 62 14.02 -6.57 -6.89
CA ASN A 62 13.10 -7.22 -7.84
C ASN A 62 12.47 -6.21 -8.83
N PHE A 63 11.86 -6.72 -9.90
CA PHE A 63 11.29 -5.91 -10.97
C PHE A 63 10.26 -4.90 -10.47
N ILE A 64 9.29 -5.32 -9.64
CA ILE A 64 8.28 -4.42 -9.04
C ILE A 64 8.96 -3.28 -8.29
N ASN A 65 9.97 -3.57 -7.46
CA ASN A 65 10.63 -2.51 -6.69
C ASN A 65 11.46 -1.56 -7.55
N ARG A 66 11.87 -1.97 -8.76
CA ARG A 66 12.57 -1.10 -9.71
C ARG A 66 11.64 -0.22 -10.54
N SER A 67 10.39 -0.62 -10.74
CA SER A 67 9.40 0.13 -11.53
C SER A 67 8.33 0.84 -10.69
N ASN A 68 8.23 0.52 -9.40
CA ASN A 68 7.25 1.12 -8.50
C ASN A 68 7.65 2.56 -8.10
N LEU A 69 6.76 3.51 -8.37
CA LEU A 69 6.91 4.92 -8.02
C LEU A 69 7.27 5.16 -6.54
N PHE A 70 6.78 4.32 -5.61
CA PHE A 70 7.11 4.47 -4.19
C PHE A 70 8.53 4.00 -3.81
N ARG A 71 9.25 3.36 -4.73
CA ARG A 71 10.59 2.82 -4.54
C ARG A 71 11.65 3.51 -5.40
N LEU A 72 11.25 4.19 -6.47
CA LEU A 72 12.14 5.04 -7.28
C LEU A 72 12.71 6.20 -6.45
N THR A 73 13.88 6.68 -6.86
CA THR A 73 14.64 7.77 -6.23
C THR A 73 15.09 8.80 -7.26
N GLY A 74 15.43 10.01 -6.82
CA GLY A 74 15.99 11.05 -7.67
C GLY A 74 15.16 11.36 -8.94
N ASP A 75 15.83 11.50 -10.08
CA ASP A 75 15.20 11.94 -11.33
C ASP A 75 14.28 10.90 -11.97
N ASP A 76 14.52 9.61 -11.75
CA ASP A 76 13.60 8.57 -12.23
C ASP A 76 12.25 8.66 -11.51
N TRP A 77 12.27 8.92 -10.20
CA TRP A 77 11.05 9.19 -9.45
C TRP A 77 10.33 10.44 -9.97
N LYS A 78 11.05 11.54 -10.19
CA LYS A 78 10.47 12.78 -10.74
C LYS A 78 9.82 12.52 -12.11
N ARG A 79 10.53 11.81 -13.00
CA ARG A 79 10.06 11.45 -14.33
C ARG A 79 8.77 10.64 -14.27
N VAL A 80 8.77 9.50 -13.56
CA VAL A 80 7.58 8.64 -13.46
C VAL A 80 6.42 9.37 -12.76
N ARG A 81 6.70 10.16 -11.71
CA ARG A 81 5.68 10.97 -11.04
C ARG A 81 5.02 11.97 -11.99
N SER A 82 5.80 12.64 -12.83
CA SER A 82 5.28 13.62 -13.80
C SER A 82 4.32 12.98 -14.83
N ILE A 83 4.56 11.71 -15.18
CA ILE A 83 3.72 10.93 -16.11
C ILE A 83 2.42 10.48 -15.43
N VAL A 84 2.49 10.01 -14.18
CA VAL A 84 1.34 9.42 -13.47
C VAL A 84 0.41 10.48 -12.87
N SER A 85 0.95 11.62 -12.41
CA SER A 85 0.16 12.64 -11.68
C SER A 85 -1.05 13.18 -12.48
N PRO A 86 -0.96 13.45 -13.80
CA PRO A 86 -2.10 13.94 -14.58
C PRO A 86 -3.32 13.01 -14.62
N THR A 87 -3.13 11.70 -14.42
CA THR A 87 -4.22 10.70 -14.34
C THR A 87 -5.20 10.99 -13.21
N PHE A 88 -4.74 11.67 -12.15
CA PHE A 88 -5.56 12.03 -10.98
C PHE A 88 -6.06 13.48 -11.02
N SER A 89 -6.02 14.14 -12.18
CA SER A 89 -6.65 15.46 -12.36
C SER A 89 -8.16 15.40 -12.13
N SER A 90 -8.77 16.52 -11.68
CA SER A 90 -10.21 16.60 -11.42
C SER A 90 -11.06 16.10 -12.60
N GLY A 91 -10.70 16.48 -13.83
CA GLY A 91 -11.42 16.03 -15.03
C GLY A 91 -11.31 14.53 -15.31
N LYS A 92 -10.17 13.90 -15.04
CA LYS A 92 -10.00 12.44 -15.17
C LYS A 92 -10.69 11.69 -14.04
N MET A 93 -10.62 12.20 -12.82
CA MET A 93 -11.35 11.66 -11.66
C MET A 93 -12.86 11.70 -11.89
N HIS A 94 -13.39 12.79 -12.46
CA HIS A 94 -14.81 12.88 -12.80
C HIS A 94 -15.23 11.83 -13.84
N LYS A 95 -14.35 11.51 -14.81
CA LYS A 95 -14.60 10.42 -15.78
C LYS A 95 -14.56 9.03 -15.17
N MET A 96 -13.81 8.82 -14.08
CA MET A 96 -13.78 7.54 -13.35
C MET A 96 -15.03 7.34 -12.46
N TYR A 97 -15.69 8.43 -12.06
CA TYR A 97 -16.81 8.39 -11.11
C TYR A 97 -17.93 7.39 -11.46
N PRO A 98 -18.42 7.29 -12.72
CA PRO A 98 -19.45 6.31 -13.06
C PRO A 98 -19.02 4.86 -12.80
N LYS A 99 -17.74 4.54 -13.03
CA LYS A 99 -17.18 3.21 -12.77
C LYS A 99 -17.03 2.90 -11.29
N ILE A 100 -16.59 3.88 -10.50
CA ILE A 100 -16.57 3.75 -9.04
C ILE A 100 -17.99 3.51 -8.50
N ARG A 101 -18.98 4.24 -9.04
CA ARG A 101 -20.39 4.08 -8.65
C ARG A 101 -20.94 2.69 -8.98
N GLU A 102 -20.54 2.11 -10.12
CA GLU A 102 -20.86 0.72 -10.48
C GLU A 102 -20.34 -0.26 -9.42
N CYS A 103 -19.05 -0.15 -9.03
CA CYS A 103 -18.45 -0.98 -7.99
C CYS A 103 -19.13 -0.83 -6.61
N VAL A 104 -19.63 0.37 -6.29
CA VAL A 104 -20.43 0.59 -5.07
C VAL A 104 -21.78 -0.14 -5.16
N GLY A 105 -22.42 -0.16 -6.33
CA GLY A 105 -23.64 -0.94 -6.54
C GLY A 105 -23.42 -2.44 -6.29
N ASP A 106 -22.33 -2.98 -6.83
CA ASP A 106 -21.95 -4.39 -6.62
C ASP A 106 -21.66 -4.68 -5.13
N LEU A 107 -21.00 -3.77 -4.43
CA LEU A 107 -20.79 -3.85 -2.98
C LEU A 107 -22.13 -3.86 -2.21
N MET A 108 -23.07 -2.99 -2.55
CA MET A 108 -24.36 -2.90 -1.87
C MET A 108 -25.17 -4.20 -2.05
N ASN A 109 -25.20 -4.75 -3.26
CA ASN A 109 -25.84 -6.02 -3.55
C ASN A 109 -25.20 -7.17 -2.73
N HIS A 110 -23.87 -7.17 -2.61
CA HIS A 110 -23.17 -8.15 -1.80
C HIS A 110 -23.52 -8.02 -0.31
N LEU A 111 -23.53 -6.80 0.24
CA LEU A 111 -23.92 -6.56 1.62
C LEU A 111 -25.35 -7.01 1.91
N GLU A 112 -26.29 -6.69 1.02
CA GLU A 112 -27.68 -7.15 1.13
C GLU A 112 -27.77 -8.68 1.18
N SER A 113 -27.03 -9.37 0.30
CA SER A 113 -26.97 -10.85 0.31
C SER A 113 -26.42 -11.42 1.63
N LEU A 114 -25.48 -10.72 2.28
CA LEU A 114 -24.92 -11.15 3.56
C LEU A 114 -25.88 -10.93 4.73
N THR A 115 -26.68 -9.85 4.71
CA THR A 115 -27.68 -9.60 5.76
C THR A 115 -28.70 -10.72 5.89
N LEU A 116 -29.04 -11.40 4.79
CA LEU A 116 -29.94 -12.55 4.76
C LEU A 116 -29.39 -13.77 5.51
N THR A 117 -28.06 -13.87 5.65
CA THR A 117 -27.40 -15.02 6.27
C THR A 117 -27.14 -14.84 7.77
N ASN A 118 -27.37 -13.64 8.32
CA ASN A 118 -27.14 -13.27 9.72
C ASN A 118 -25.76 -13.71 10.28
N ARG A 119 -24.71 -13.63 9.45
CA ARG A 119 -23.33 -13.99 9.81
C ARG A 119 -22.50 -12.76 10.16
N GLU A 120 -21.47 -12.98 10.97
CA GLU A 120 -20.42 -12.00 11.19
C GLU A 120 -19.74 -11.62 9.86
N MET A 121 -19.48 -10.33 9.67
CA MET A 121 -18.89 -9.79 8.44
C MET A 121 -17.46 -9.32 8.67
N ASP A 122 -16.53 -9.78 7.85
CA ASP A 122 -15.17 -9.23 7.82
C ASP A 122 -15.16 -7.93 7.01
N ALA A 123 -15.22 -6.79 7.71
CA ALA A 123 -15.18 -5.48 7.07
C ALA A 123 -13.89 -5.22 6.28
N LYS A 124 -12.74 -5.78 6.72
CA LYS A 124 -11.47 -5.61 6.02
C LYS A 124 -11.50 -6.31 4.67
N LEU A 125 -12.05 -7.52 4.62
CA LEU A 125 -12.22 -8.25 3.37
C LEU A 125 -13.22 -7.55 2.45
N ILE A 126 -14.39 -7.15 2.97
CA ILE A 126 -15.45 -6.52 2.17
C ILE A 126 -14.98 -5.21 1.53
N PHE A 127 -14.45 -4.27 2.32
CA PHE A 127 -13.98 -3.00 1.80
C PHE A 127 -12.67 -3.13 1.02
N GLY A 128 -11.81 -4.07 1.42
CA GLY A 128 -10.61 -4.44 0.66
C GLY A 128 -10.97 -4.88 -0.76
N SER A 129 -11.92 -5.80 -0.89
CA SER A 129 -12.51 -6.23 -2.16
C SER A 129 -13.03 -5.03 -2.96
N TYR A 130 -13.89 -4.19 -2.38
CA TYR A 130 -14.40 -3.00 -3.08
C TYR A 130 -13.30 -2.10 -3.64
N THR A 131 -12.28 -1.76 -2.83
CA THR A 131 -11.18 -0.92 -3.31
C THR A 131 -10.37 -1.59 -4.41
N MET A 132 -10.25 -2.92 -4.36
CA MET A 132 -9.58 -3.73 -5.39
C MET A 132 -10.36 -3.73 -6.70
N ASP A 133 -11.67 -3.91 -6.66
CA ASP A 133 -12.53 -3.89 -7.84
C ASP A 133 -12.58 -2.49 -8.48
N ALA A 134 -12.66 -1.44 -7.65
CA ALA A 134 -12.64 -0.06 -8.12
C ALA A 134 -11.35 0.29 -8.85
N ILE A 135 -10.17 -0.11 -8.31
CA ILE A 135 -8.90 0.16 -8.99
C ILE A 135 -8.72 -0.72 -10.23
N ALA A 136 -9.14 -2.00 -10.19
CA ALA A 136 -9.10 -2.89 -11.34
C ALA A 136 -9.93 -2.35 -12.52
N THR A 137 -11.14 -1.90 -12.21
CA THR A 137 -12.07 -1.33 -13.19
C THR A 137 -11.57 0.00 -13.74
N CYS A 138 -11.09 0.92 -12.87
CA CYS A 138 -10.70 2.26 -13.32
C CYS A 138 -9.33 2.30 -14.00
N ALA A 139 -8.34 1.54 -13.51
CA ALA A 139 -6.97 1.59 -14.00
C ALA A 139 -6.72 0.60 -15.14
N PHE A 140 -7.38 -0.56 -15.12
CA PHE A 140 -7.12 -1.65 -16.07
C PHE A 140 -8.34 -2.04 -16.91
N ALA A 141 -9.51 -1.42 -16.69
CA ALA A 141 -10.77 -1.80 -17.34
C ALA A 141 -11.16 -3.28 -17.13
N ILE A 142 -10.69 -3.89 -16.03
CA ILE A 142 -10.98 -5.28 -15.67
C ILE A 142 -12.13 -5.32 -14.68
N LYS A 143 -13.19 -6.06 -15.00
CA LYS A 143 -14.25 -6.36 -14.04
C LYS A 143 -13.87 -7.63 -13.26
N THR A 144 -13.63 -7.49 -11.95
CA THR A 144 -13.02 -8.59 -11.19
C THR A 144 -14.02 -9.64 -10.71
N ASN A 145 -15.31 -9.28 -10.57
CA ASN A 145 -16.38 -10.14 -10.04
C ASN A 145 -15.97 -10.87 -8.75
N ILE A 146 -15.25 -10.17 -7.87
CA ILE A 146 -14.71 -10.70 -6.61
C ILE A 146 -15.78 -10.98 -5.56
N TYR A 147 -16.94 -10.33 -5.66
CA TYR A 147 -18.04 -10.53 -4.71
C TYR A 147 -18.65 -11.91 -4.89
N GLY A 148 -18.71 -12.70 -3.80
CA GLY A 148 -19.22 -14.07 -3.83
C GLY A 148 -18.19 -15.13 -4.23
N ASN A 149 -16.95 -14.76 -4.54
CA ASN A 149 -15.86 -15.71 -4.82
C ASN A 149 -14.62 -15.41 -3.96
N PRO A 150 -14.50 -16.01 -2.76
CA PRO A 150 -13.34 -15.79 -1.88
C PRO A 150 -12.01 -16.28 -2.47
N ASP A 151 -12.04 -17.19 -3.46
CA ASP A 151 -10.86 -17.73 -4.14
C ASP A 151 -10.54 -16.96 -5.44
N ASN A 152 -11.08 -15.75 -5.61
CA ASN A 152 -10.83 -14.96 -6.81
C ASN A 152 -9.32 -14.72 -6.99
N PRO A 153 -8.74 -15.14 -8.14
CA PRO A 153 -7.30 -15.09 -8.33
C PRO A 153 -6.73 -13.67 -8.28
N PHE A 154 -7.52 -12.65 -8.65
CA PHE A 154 -7.10 -11.26 -8.55
C PHE A 154 -6.98 -10.82 -7.08
N LEU A 155 -7.97 -11.16 -6.25
CA LEU A 155 -7.98 -10.85 -4.82
C LEU A 155 -6.86 -11.60 -4.09
N THR A 156 -6.73 -12.91 -4.29
CA THR A 156 -5.71 -13.75 -3.65
C THR A 156 -4.30 -13.29 -3.99
N ASN A 157 -4.01 -13.04 -5.27
CA ASN A 157 -2.69 -12.55 -5.68
C ASN A 157 -2.41 -11.13 -5.16
N ALA A 158 -3.42 -10.27 -5.07
CA ALA A 158 -3.26 -8.93 -4.52
C ALA A 158 -2.94 -8.97 -3.02
N VAL A 159 -3.71 -9.74 -2.24
CA VAL A 159 -3.48 -9.91 -0.79
C VAL A 159 -2.07 -10.44 -0.53
N HIS A 160 -1.64 -11.49 -1.21
CA HIS A 160 -0.27 -12.04 -1.06
C HIS A 160 0.84 -11.08 -1.50
N THR A 161 0.54 -10.11 -2.37
CA THR A 161 1.51 -9.07 -2.75
C THR A 161 1.75 -8.08 -1.62
N PHE A 162 0.71 -7.77 -0.83
CA PHE A 162 0.78 -6.84 0.29
C PHE A 162 1.05 -7.51 1.65
N GLU A 163 0.97 -8.84 1.74
CA GLU A 163 1.33 -9.57 2.95
C GLU A 163 2.83 -9.47 3.27
N PRO A 164 3.19 -9.04 4.50
CA PRO A 164 4.58 -8.99 4.92
C PRO A 164 5.12 -10.41 5.03
N ASN A 165 6.21 -10.69 4.32
CA ASN A 165 6.90 -11.96 4.48
C ASN A 165 7.78 -11.89 5.73
N ILE A 166 7.25 -12.31 6.88
CA ILE A 166 7.92 -12.19 8.18
C ILE A 166 9.32 -12.84 8.18
N VAL A 167 9.51 -13.97 7.48
CA VAL A 167 10.81 -14.62 7.36
C VAL A 167 11.82 -13.72 6.62
N GLN A 168 11.39 -13.11 5.52
CA GLN A 168 12.21 -12.14 4.78
C GLN A 168 12.48 -10.88 5.61
N GLU A 169 11.48 -10.40 6.36
CA GLU A 169 11.59 -9.23 7.24
C GLU A 169 12.59 -9.47 8.39
N LEU A 170 12.54 -10.65 9.02
CA LEU A 170 13.50 -11.07 10.06
C LEU A 170 14.90 -11.28 9.46
N ALA A 171 15.00 -11.90 8.28
CA ALA A 171 16.28 -12.07 7.60
C ALA A 171 16.93 -10.72 7.25
N THR A 172 16.15 -9.70 6.83
CA THR A 172 16.69 -8.34 6.61
C THR A 172 17.17 -7.65 7.88
N LEU A 173 16.69 -8.06 9.05
CA LEU A 173 17.10 -7.49 10.33
C LEU A 173 18.45 -8.08 10.79
N LEU A 174 18.65 -9.38 10.55
CA LEU A 174 19.79 -10.14 11.08
C LEU A 174 20.97 -10.22 10.10
N LEU A 175 20.70 -10.23 8.80
CA LEU A 175 21.74 -10.43 7.78
C LEU A 175 22.25 -9.10 7.22
N PRO A 176 23.57 -8.96 6.97
CA PRO A 176 24.12 -7.80 6.28
C PRO A 176 23.43 -7.56 4.93
N THR A 177 23.22 -6.29 4.57
CA THR A 177 22.45 -5.93 3.36
C THR A 177 23.04 -6.53 2.07
N THR A 178 24.35 -6.76 2.01
CA THR A 178 25.04 -7.44 0.90
C THR A 178 24.62 -8.90 0.75
N VAL A 179 24.54 -9.64 1.86
CA VAL A 179 24.10 -11.05 1.89
C VAL A 179 22.63 -11.16 1.51
N MET A 180 21.80 -10.23 1.99
CA MET A 180 20.37 -10.19 1.62
C MET A 180 20.15 -9.89 0.14
N LYS A 181 20.91 -8.96 -0.45
CA LYS A 181 20.86 -8.70 -1.91
C LYS A 181 21.23 -9.94 -2.72
N TRP A 182 22.16 -10.77 -2.22
CA TRP A 182 22.53 -12.03 -2.85
C TRP A 182 21.44 -13.09 -2.71
N LEU A 183 20.91 -13.33 -1.49
CA LEU A 183 19.83 -14.30 -1.24
C LEU A 183 18.54 -13.97 -2.01
N GLN A 184 18.21 -12.69 -2.16
CA GLN A 184 17.04 -12.25 -2.91
C GLN A 184 17.12 -12.57 -4.41
N LYS A 185 18.31 -12.82 -4.99
CA LYS A 185 18.41 -13.31 -6.38
C LYS A 185 17.80 -14.71 -6.53
N PHE A 186 17.83 -15.52 -5.47
CA PHE A 186 17.25 -16.86 -5.45
C PHE A 186 15.78 -16.85 -5.01
N MET A 187 15.38 -15.92 -4.15
CA MET A 187 13.99 -15.76 -3.71
C MET A 187 13.16 -14.91 -4.68
N LYS A 188 12.77 -15.47 -5.83
CA LYS A 188 11.79 -14.85 -6.73
C LYS A 188 10.36 -15.10 -6.21
N LYS A 189 9.54 -14.05 -6.10
CA LYS A 189 8.10 -14.18 -5.81
C LYS A 189 7.34 -14.42 -7.12
N ASN A 190 6.62 -15.54 -7.23
CA ASN A 190 5.81 -15.91 -8.41
C ASN A 190 4.55 -15.04 -8.60
N THR A 191 4.02 -14.44 -7.54
CA THR A 191 2.81 -13.60 -7.57
C THR A 191 2.94 -12.32 -8.39
N THR A 192 4.16 -11.81 -8.56
CA THR A 192 4.44 -10.64 -9.40
C THR A 192 4.14 -10.90 -10.89
N ILE A 193 4.30 -12.15 -11.33
CA ILE A 193 4.15 -12.53 -12.74
C ILE A 193 2.70 -12.37 -13.19
N PHE A 194 1.73 -12.61 -12.31
CA PHE A 194 0.31 -12.49 -12.62
C PHE A 194 -0.05 -11.07 -13.10
N PHE A 195 0.28 -10.05 -12.32
CA PHE A 195 -0.02 -8.65 -12.68
C PHE A 195 0.81 -8.15 -13.86
N VAL A 196 2.05 -8.61 -14.02
CA VAL A 196 2.86 -8.24 -15.19
C VAL A 196 2.26 -8.81 -16.47
N LYS A 197 1.80 -10.07 -16.46
CA LYS A 197 1.10 -10.67 -17.60
C LYS A 197 -0.23 -9.98 -17.88
N ALA A 198 -1.03 -9.72 -16.86
CA ALA A 198 -2.33 -9.07 -17.00
C ALA A 198 -2.27 -7.63 -17.56
N ILE A 199 -1.12 -6.97 -17.48
CA ILE A 199 -0.91 -5.61 -18.02
C ILE A 199 -0.31 -5.66 -19.45
N GLN A 200 0.30 -6.78 -19.85
CA GLN A 200 0.97 -6.95 -21.15
C GLN A 200 0.08 -7.57 -22.23
N GLU A 201 -1.03 -8.20 -21.85
CA GLU A 201 -2.12 -8.62 -22.75
C GLU A 201 -3.09 -7.47 -23.01
#